data_AF-A0A7S4DYP6-F1
#
_entry.id   AF-A0A7S4DYP6-F1
#
_cell.length_a   1.000
_cell.length_b   1.000
_cell.length_c   1.000
_cell.angle_alpha   90.00
_cell.angle_beta   90.00
_cell.angle_gamma   90.00
#
_symmetry.space_group_name_H-M   'P 1'
#
loop_
_entity.id
_entity.type
_entity.pdbx_description
1 polymer ?
#
loop_
_entity_poly.entity_id
_entity_poly.type
_entity_poly.pdbx_seq_one_letter_code
_entity_poly.pdbx_strand_id
1 'polypeptide(L)'
;VVYGEGGIPGVASFNFSASCPEDMLRIEGTMGRLELSLFGDEPPVLITAQGMRVSYPFASPKILHGPMIQRMVDFLHGCPTPDELVNSAERAVRTAGIVDAALRNFYRARDDHFWKRKHTWL
;
A
#
# COMPACT_ATOMS: atom_id res chain seq x y z
N VAL A 1 -7.45 -7.02 11.21
CA VAL A 1 -7.15 -5.61 11.54
C VAL A 1 -5.71 -5.55 11.99
N VAL A 2 -4.91 -4.65 11.41
CA VAL A 2 -3.54 -4.36 11.85
C VAL A 2 -3.55 -2.96 12.45
N TYR A 3 -2.81 -2.71 13.52
CA TYR A 3 -2.74 -1.39 14.14
C TYR A 3 -1.42 -0.72 13.77
N GLY A 4 -1.50 0.54 13.33
CA GLY A 4 -0.35 1.39 13.11
C GLY A 4 0.24 1.93 14.42
N GLU A 5 1.39 2.60 14.29
CA GLU A 5 1.97 3.39 15.36
C GLU A 5 0.97 4.50 15.76
N GLY A 6 0.56 4.55 17.02
CA GLY A 6 -0.53 5.42 17.50
C GLY A 6 -1.90 4.73 17.65
N GLY A 7 -2.00 3.42 17.41
CA GLY A 7 -3.23 2.64 17.67
C GLY A 7 -4.32 2.83 16.61
N ILE A 8 -3.98 3.42 15.47
CA ILE A 8 -4.91 3.61 14.35
C ILE A 8 -5.16 2.26 13.67
N PRO A 9 -6.41 1.78 13.59
CA PRO A 9 -6.72 0.51 12.94
C PRO A 9 -6.64 0.63 11.42
N GLY A 10 -6.11 -0.41 10.78
CA GLY A 10 -6.08 -0.61 9.34
C GLY A 10 -6.69 -1.95 8.94
N VAL A 11 -7.39 -1.95 7.82
CA VAL A 11 -7.99 -3.14 7.20
C VAL A 11 -7.65 -3.15 5.72
N ALA A 12 -7.35 -4.33 5.20
CA ALA A 12 -7.22 -4.59 3.76
C ALA A 12 -8.07 -5.82 3.42
N SER A 13 -8.75 -5.75 2.28
CA SER A 13 -9.56 -6.84 1.74
C SER A 13 -9.12 -7.10 0.30
N PHE A 14 -8.85 -8.36 -0.03
CA PHE A 14 -8.45 -8.77 -1.36
C PHE A 14 -9.38 -9.89 -1.81
N ASN A 15 -10.15 -9.64 -2.88
CA ASN A 15 -11.07 -10.62 -3.44
C ASN A 15 -10.73 -10.87 -4.92
N PHE A 16 -10.03 -11.98 -5.17
CA PHE A 16 -9.66 -12.41 -6.52
C PHE A 16 -10.79 -13.09 -7.29
N SER A 17 -11.98 -13.22 -6.69
CA SER A 17 -13.20 -13.76 -7.31
C SER A 17 -14.31 -12.72 -7.41
N ALA A 18 -13.98 -11.43 -7.25
CA ALA A 18 -14.93 -10.34 -7.44
C ALA A 18 -15.41 -10.27 -8.91
N SER A 19 -16.67 -9.88 -9.10
CA SER A 19 -17.26 -9.65 -10.43
C SER A 19 -16.92 -8.28 -11.01
N CYS A 20 -16.28 -7.40 -10.24
CA CYS A 20 -15.86 -6.07 -10.64
C CYS A 20 -14.39 -5.81 -10.27
N PRO A 21 -13.65 -5.06 -11.11
CA PRO A 21 -12.34 -4.55 -10.75
C PRO A 21 -12.52 -3.33 -9.84
N GLU A 22 -12.41 -3.53 -8.53
CA GLU A 22 -12.42 -2.45 -7.55
C GLU A 22 -11.06 -2.40 -6.83
N ASP A 23 -10.45 -1.22 -6.85
CA ASP A 23 -9.29 -0.86 -6.05
C ASP A 23 -9.56 0.47 -5.33
N MET A 24 -9.46 0.45 -4.01
CA MET A 24 -9.80 1.62 -3.21
C MET A 24 -8.94 1.69 -1.96
N LEU A 25 -8.29 2.84 -1.78
CA LEU A 25 -7.73 3.25 -0.51
C LEU A 25 -8.64 4.30 0.10
N ARG A 26 -9.08 4.04 1.33
CA ARG A 26 -9.87 4.97 2.13
C ARG A 26 -9.13 5.32 3.41
N ILE A 27 -8.97 6.61 3.67
CA ILE A 27 -8.42 7.14 4.91
C ILE A 27 -9.54 7.89 5.62
N GLU A 28 -9.98 7.37 6.76
CA GLU A 28 -11.01 7.96 7.61
C GLU A 28 -10.36 8.84 8.69
N GLY A 29 -10.88 10.04 8.88
CA GLY A 29 -10.43 11.00 9.87
C GLY A 29 -11.57 11.79 10.49
N THR A 30 -11.26 12.60 11.50
CA THR A 30 -12.27 13.39 12.23
C THR A 30 -12.92 14.48 11.38
N MET A 31 -12.25 14.94 10.32
CA MET A 31 -12.72 16.01 9.43
C MET A 31 -13.38 15.49 8.16
N GLY A 32 -13.46 14.17 7.98
CA GLY A 32 -13.96 13.53 6.77
C GLY A 32 -13.07 12.36 6.34
N ARG A 33 -13.19 11.99 5.06
CA ARG A 33 -12.44 10.87 4.48
C ARG A 33 -11.86 11.19 3.12
N LEU A 34 -10.70 10.62 2.85
CA LEU A 34 -10.04 10.65 1.55
C LEU A 34 -10.23 9.28 0.87
N GLU A 35 -10.71 9.29 -0.37
CA GLU A 35 -10.85 8.12 -1.23
C GLU A 35 -9.96 8.28 -2.47
N LEU A 36 -9.22 7.23 -2.83
CA LEU A 36 -8.42 7.21 -4.05
C LEU A 36 -8.30 5.79 -4.61
N SER A 37 -8.28 5.70 -5.94
CA SER A 37 -7.86 4.48 -6.65
C SER A 37 -6.35 4.27 -6.46
N LEU A 38 -5.93 3.02 -6.32
CA LEU A 38 -4.53 2.63 -6.18
C LEU A 38 -3.84 2.42 -7.53
N PHE A 39 -4.61 1.92 -8.49
CA PHE A 39 -4.17 1.56 -9.84
C PHE A 39 -4.98 2.26 -10.92
N GLY A 40 -6.17 2.78 -10.59
CA GLY A 40 -6.97 3.59 -11.50
C GLY A 40 -6.45 5.03 -11.68
N ASP A 41 -6.99 5.71 -12.70
CA ASP A 41 -6.67 7.09 -13.05
C ASP A 41 -7.68 8.10 -12.46
N GLU A 42 -8.61 7.63 -11.63
CA GLU A 42 -9.60 8.50 -11.01
C GLU A 42 -8.95 9.47 -10.03
N PRO A 43 -9.36 10.75 -10.02
CA PRO A 43 -8.80 11.73 -9.10
C PRO A 43 -9.14 11.37 -7.65
N PRO A 44 -8.21 11.56 -6.69
CA PRO A 44 -8.53 11.47 -5.28
C PRO A 44 -9.69 12.40 -4.90
N VAL A 45 -10.56 11.93 -4.02
CA VAL A 45 -11.75 12.67 -3.57
C VAL A 45 -11.72 12.82 -2.05
N LEU A 46 -11.74 14.07 -1.58
CA LEU A 46 -12.01 14.38 -0.18
C LEU A 46 -13.51 14.56 0.02
N ILE A 47 -14.07 13.85 0.99
CA ILE A 47 -15.43 14.00 1.47
C ILE A 47 -15.35 14.55 2.89
N THR A 48 -15.74 15.80 3.11
CA THR A 48 -15.70 16.40 4.45
C THR A 48 -16.80 15.86 5.35
N ALA A 49 -16.67 16.06 6.67
CA ALA A 49 -17.71 15.70 7.64
C ALA A 49 -19.08 16.36 7.35
N GLN A 50 -19.09 17.50 6.65
CA GLN A 50 -20.31 18.20 6.22
C GLN A 50 -20.84 17.71 4.86
N GLY A 51 -20.23 16.67 4.27
CA GLY A 51 -20.65 16.08 3.00
C GLY A 51 -20.11 16.79 1.76
N MET A 52 -19.26 17.81 1.90
CA MET A 52 -18.65 18.48 0.75
C MET A 52 -17.68 17.53 0.04
N ARG A 53 -17.82 17.42 -1.28
CA ARG A 53 -16.93 16.63 -2.14
C ARG A 53 -15.98 17.53 -2.90
N VAL A 54 -14.68 17.28 -2.73
CA VAL A 54 -13.61 17.98 -3.46
C VAL A 54 -12.77 16.95 -4.20
N SER A 55 -12.70 17.08 -5.52
CA SER A 55 -11.88 16.24 -6.39
C SER A 55 -10.54 16.91 -6.66
N TYR A 56 -9.46 16.14 -6.60
CA TYR A 56 -8.09 16.61 -6.84
C TYR A 56 -7.58 16.03 -8.17
N PRO A 57 -7.81 16.70 -9.30
CA PRO A 57 -7.37 16.21 -10.59
C PRO A 57 -5.83 16.16 -10.65
N PHE A 58 -5.33 15.07 -11.21
CA PHE A 58 -3.91 14.91 -11.52
C PHE A 58 -3.78 14.31 -12.92
N ALA A 59 -2.59 14.47 -13.50
CA ALA A 59 -2.24 13.78 -14.74
C ALA A 59 -1.38 12.57 -14.38
N SER A 60 -1.88 11.37 -14.68
CA SER A 60 -1.08 10.17 -14.53
C SER A 60 0.21 10.28 -15.35
N PRO A 61 1.39 10.03 -14.76
CA PRO A 61 2.64 10.07 -15.50
C PRO A 61 2.62 8.98 -16.59
N LYS A 62 3.16 9.31 -17.78
CA LYS A 62 3.26 8.37 -18.91
C LYS A 62 3.98 7.06 -18.55
N ILE A 63 4.92 7.13 -17.61
CA ILE A 63 5.64 5.98 -17.05
C ILE A 63 5.50 6.07 -15.53
N LEU A 64 4.59 5.28 -14.95
CA LEU A 64 4.27 5.32 -13.52
C LEU A 64 5.50 5.17 -12.62
N HIS A 65 6.39 4.23 -12.96
CA HIS A 65 7.62 3.98 -12.22
C HIS A 65 8.79 4.88 -12.63
N GLY A 66 8.62 5.74 -13.64
CA GLY A 66 9.68 6.60 -14.18
C GLY A 66 10.36 7.46 -13.10
N PRO A 67 9.61 8.15 -12.22
CA PRO A 67 10.21 8.90 -11.12
C PRO A 67 11.03 8.04 -10.17
N MET A 68 10.59 6.83 -9.85
CA MET A 68 11.35 5.91 -8.98
C MET A 68 12.65 5.46 -9.65
N ILE A 69 12.59 5.08 -10.93
CA ILE A 69 13.74 4.64 -11.71
C ILE A 69 14.77 5.77 -11.82
N GLN A 70 14.34 6.98 -12.16
CA GLN A 70 15.26 8.12 -12.27
C GLN A 70 15.99 8.38 -10.97
N ARG A 71 15.27 8.36 -9.84
CA ARG A 71 15.91 8.57 -8.53
C ARG A 71 16.92 7.47 -8.17
N MET A 72 16.68 6.21 -8.59
CA MET A 72 17.66 5.14 -8.47
C MET A 72 18.92 5.42 -9.32
N VAL A 73 18.73 5.88 -10.56
CA VAL A 73 19.83 6.29 -11.44
C VAL A 73 20.63 7.44 -10.82
N ASP A 74 19.96 8.45 -10.28
CA ASP A 74 20.60 9.60 -9.62
C ASP A 74 21.43 9.15 -8.41
N PHE A 75 20.87 8.27 -7.57
CA PHE A 75 21.58 7.67 -6.44
C PHE A 75 22.85 6.92 -6.87
N LEU A 76 22.75 6.09 -7.91
CA LEU A 76 23.89 5.34 -8.45
C LEU A 76 24.99 6.25 -9.03
N HIS A 77 24.64 7.45 -9.50
CA HIS A 77 25.59 8.46 -9.94
C HIS A 77 26.12 9.36 -8.81
N GLY A 78 25.74 9.11 -7.56
CA GLY A 78 26.16 9.90 -6.41
C GLY A 78 25.49 11.28 -6.32
N CYS A 79 24.39 11.49 -7.06
CA CYS A 79 23.61 12.72 -6.90
C CYS A 79 22.89 12.72 -5.55
N PRO A 80 22.73 13.89 -4.90
CA PRO A 80 21.92 14.00 -3.71
C PRO A 80 20.50 13.52 -4.00
N THR A 81 20.07 12.48 -3.29
CA THR A 81 18.69 12.01 -3.32
C THR A 81 18.12 12.17 -1.91
N PRO A 82 16.81 12.44 -1.75
CA PRO A 82 16.20 12.44 -0.42
C PRO A 82 16.50 11.11 0.29
N ASP A 83 16.99 11.17 1.54
CA ASP A 83 17.43 10.02 2.35
C ASP A 83 16.39 8.88 2.41
N GLU A 84 15.11 9.19 2.22
CA GLU A 84 14.01 8.25 2.20
C GLU A 84 14.05 7.25 1.05
N LEU A 85 14.82 7.51 -0.01
CA LEU A 85 14.91 6.63 -1.18
C LEU A 85 15.95 5.50 -1.04
N VAL A 86 17.02 5.77 -0.29
CA VAL A 86 18.16 4.85 -0.11
C VAL A 86 17.90 3.83 1.01
N ASN A 87 16.92 4.11 1.88
CA ASN A 87 16.51 3.26 3.00
C ASN A 87 15.47 2.17 2.63
N SER A 88 15.71 1.41 1.55
CA SER A 88 14.69 0.47 1.03
C SER A 88 14.70 -0.93 1.66
N ALA A 89 15.80 -1.36 2.30
CA ALA A 89 15.89 -2.70 2.90
C ALA A 89 15.10 -2.80 4.20
N GLU A 90 15.29 -1.88 5.15
CA GLU A 90 14.59 -1.90 6.44
C GLU A 90 13.08 -1.79 6.28
N ARG A 91 12.63 -0.90 5.38
CA ARG A 91 11.20 -0.75 5.05
C ARG A 91 10.64 -2.00 4.38
N ALA A 92 11.41 -2.66 3.50
CA ALA A 92 11.01 -3.92 2.89
C ALA A 92 10.91 -5.04 3.93
N VAL A 93 11.89 -5.16 4.82
CA VAL A 93 11.88 -6.13 5.94
C VAL A 93 10.70 -5.88 6.87
N ARG A 94 10.42 -4.61 7.21
CA ARG A 94 9.25 -4.24 8.01
C ARG A 94 7.95 -4.66 7.33
N THR A 95 7.82 -4.38 6.03
CA THR A 95 6.65 -4.79 5.23
C THR A 95 6.50 -6.31 5.22
N ALA A 96 7.59 -7.05 4.99
CA ALA A 96 7.59 -8.51 5.02
C ALA A 96 7.11 -9.05 6.37
N GLY A 97 7.59 -8.50 7.48
CA GLY A 97 7.14 -8.86 8.82
C GLY A 97 5.65 -8.61 9.07
N ILE A 98 5.09 -7.52 8.53
CA ILE A 98 3.64 -7.24 8.60
C ILE A 98 2.85 -8.29 7.80
N VAL A 99 3.30 -8.63 6.59
CA VAL A 99 2.65 -9.65 5.76
C VAL A 99 2.73 -11.04 6.41
N ASP A 100 3.86 -11.37 7.04
CA ASP A 100 4.03 -12.60 7.82
C ASP A 100 3.05 -12.66 9.00
N ALA A 101 2.91 -11.55 9.74
CA ALA A 101 1.95 -11.46 10.84
C ALA A 101 0.50 -11.60 10.36
N ALA A 102 0.13 -10.94 9.26
CA ALA A 102 -1.21 -10.99 8.68
C ALA A 102 -1.59 -12.38 8.19
N LEU A 103 -0.63 -13.12 7.62
CA LEU A 103 -0.86 -14.45 7.04
C LEU A 103 -0.54 -15.60 7.99
N ARG A 104 -0.06 -15.31 9.22
CA ARG A 104 0.33 -16.33 10.20
C ARG A 104 -0.79 -17.32 10.48
N ASN A 105 -2.02 -16.86 10.65
CA ASN A 105 -3.14 -17.76 10.95
C ASN A 105 -3.47 -18.69 9.76
N PHE A 106 -3.21 -18.25 8.54
CA PHE A 106 -3.48 -19.03 7.33
C PHE A 106 -2.36 -20.05 7.04
N TYR A 107 -1.10 -19.63 7.09
CA TYR A 107 0.05 -20.52 6.79
C TYR A 107 0.62 -21.23 8.03
N ARG A 108 0.16 -20.88 9.23
CA ARG A 108 0.69 -21.22 10.57
C ARG A 108 2.08 -20.62 10.85
N ALA A 109 3.01 -20.80 9.91
CA ALA A 109 4.35 -20.21 9.88
C ALA A 109 4.84 -20.04 8.43
N ARG A 110 5.74 -19.08 8.19
CA ARG A 110 6.31 -18.74 6.87
C ARG A 110 7.84 -18.70 6.85
N ASP A 111 8.47 -19.28 7.87
CA ASP A 111 9.91 -19.36 8.10
C ASP A 111 10.60 -20.50 7.30
N ASP A 112 9.82 -21.36 6.66
CA ASP A 112 10.28 -22.46 5.83
C ASP A 112 9.74 -22.37 4.39
N HIS A 113 9.84 -23.46 3.62
CA HIS A 113 9.18 -23.61 2.33
C HIS A 113 7.66 -23.81 2.48
N PHE A 114 6.98 -22.89 3.18
CA PHE A 114 5.55 -22.97 3.51
C PHE A 114 4.66 -23.18 2.27
N TRP A 115 5.11 -22.71 1.11
CA TRP A 115 4.45 -22.89 -0.18
C TRP A 115 4.39 -24.36 -0.66
N LYS A 116 5.18 -25.27 -0.07
CA LYS A 116 5.12 -26.72 -0.32
C LYS A 116 4.15 -27.46 0.61
N ARG A 117 3.74 -26.85 1.73
CA ARG A 117 2.89 -27.47 2.77
C ARG A 117 1.40 -27.19 2.54
N LYS A 118 0.87 -27.48 1.34
CA LYS A 118 -0.54 -27.18 1.00
C LYS A 118 -1.57 -27.68 2.03
N HIS A 119 -1.29 -28.81 2.69
CA HIS A 119 -2.16 -29.40 3.70
C HIS A 119 -2.28 -28.59 5.01
N THR A 120 -1.41 -27.59 5.23
CA THR A 120 -1.46 -26.75 6.44
C THR A 120 -2.16 -25.41 6.24
N TRP A 121 -2.64 -25.12 5.02
CA TRP A 121 -3.30 -23.86 4.67
C TRP A 121 -4.77 -23.81 5.10
N LEU A 122 -5.21 -24.81 5.87
CA LEU A 122 -6.56 -24.98 6.43
C LEU A 122 -6.49 -25.12 7.96
#